data_AF-A0A4X2L2U6-F1
#
_entry.id   AF-A0A4X2L2U6-F1
#
_cell.length_a   1.000
_cell.length_b   1.000
_cell.length_c   1.000
_cell.angle_alpha   90.00
_cell.angle_beta   90.00
_cell.angle_gamma   90.00
#
_symmetry.space_group_name_H-M   'P 1'
#
loop_
_entity.id
_entity.type
_entity.pdbx_description
1 polymer ?
#
loop_
_entity_poly.entity_id
_entity_poly.type
_entity_poly.pdbx_seq_one_letter_code
_entity_poly.pdbx_strand_id
1 'polypeptide(L)'
;MPRFTFPPLLLLSLLLCSWSHRLIGAKDSGNTNECGQCIPENCEPVRCKAPELSVRDDCGCCEQCLGAEGELCGGRSGASRRHQARCGPGLVCVSQSREVLGAAASQESLPEELEGTGLCVCKEDGAVCGSDGRSYQSVCALHLHSWISVRAGRERVHKAHDGECKLGESYIGPSWGILGKKGWRKELGTPVIVLPPKKIHNVTGAQVYLSCEVKAVPTPVISWRKVCQRTLTKTSGVKLLEELPGDRVNMAVQVRGGPSKHESTGWVLINPLTKEDEGVYQCHATNMVGETQSYGTIKVTDLNKYKKTNFIASDGDI
;
A
#
# COMPACT_ATOMS: atom_id res chain seq x y z
N MET A 1 78.00 6.34 11.83
CA MET A 1 78.71 7.64 11.69
C MET A 1 78.24 8.29 10.39
N PRO A 2 77.98 9.62 10.27
CA PRO A 2 77.63 10.68 11.23
C PRO A 2 76.12 11.06 11.16
N ARG A 3 75.44 11.40 12.26
CA ARG A 3 75.20 12.73 12.89
C ARG A 3 74.30 13.71 12.11
N PHE A 4 73.05 13.79 12.58
CA PHE A 4 72.24 15.00 12.65
C PHE A 4 72.96 16.11 13.42
N THR A 5 72.74 17.36 13.02
CA THR A 5 72.97 18.57 13.82
C THR A 5 71.76 18.86 14.73
N PHE A 6 72.07 19.22 15.97
CA PHE A 6 71.19 19.54 17.12
C PHE A 6 70.92 21.08 17.22
N PRO A 7 70.32 21.62 18.30
CA PRO A 7 68.89 21.89 18.63
C PRO A 7 68.73 23.44 18.89
N PRO A 8 67.90 24.05 19.80
CA PRO A 8 67.68 23.79 21.25
C PRO A 8 66.18 23.83 21.71
N LEU A 9 65.75 23.02 22.70
CA LEU A 9 65.46 23.34 24.14
C LEU A 9 64.45 24.50 24.34
N LEU A 10 63.36 24.43 25.12
CA LEU A 10 63.05 23.90 26.48
C LEU A 10 61.52 23.61 26.56
N LEU A 11 60.93 22.54 27.12
CA LEU A 11 60.90 21.95 28.48
C LEU A 11 60.41 22.87 29.62
N LEU A 12 59.18 22.63 30.11
CA LEU A 12 58.66 22.59 31.50
C LEU A 12 57.11 22.62 31.40
N SER A 13 56.26 21.83 32.07
CA SER A 13 56.39 20.93 33.21
C SER A 13 55.08 20.11 33.34
N LEU A 14 55.18 18.77 33.31
CA LEU A 14 54.18 17.82 33.79
C LEU A 14 54.61 17.38 35.20
N LEU A 15 53.66 17.23 36.12
CA LEU A 15 53.55 16.12 37.10
C LEU A 15 52.50 16.46 38.18
N LEU A 16 51.35 15.78 38.14
CA LEU A 16 50.81 14.92 39.23
C LEU A 16 49.30 14.66 39.04
N CYS A 17 48.90 13.47 39.49
CA CYS A 17 47.53 12.97 39.70
C CYS A 17 46.91 12.13 38.56
N SER A 18 47.45 10.92 38.46
CA SER A 18 46.73 9.64 38.44
C SER A 18 45.21 9.67 38.67
N TRP A 19 44.49 9.15 37.66
CA TRP A 19 43.49 8.09 37.74
C TRP A 19 42.57 8.11 38.98
N SER A 20 41.35 8.59 38.75
CA SER A 20 40.15 8.11 39.46
C SER A 20 38.96 8.23 38.53
N HIS A 21 38.46 7.09 38.09
CA HIS A 21 37.14 6.93 37.51
C HIS A 21 36.09 7.48 38.47
N ARG A 22 35.40 8.55 38.06
CA ARG A 22 34.00 8.85 38.40
C ARG A 22 33.57 10.01 37.50
N LEU A 23 33.12 9.67 36.29
CA LEU A 23 32.15 10.52 35.61
C LEU A 23 30.85 10.37 36.41
N ILE A 24 30.69 11.26 37.38
CA ILE A 24 29.37 11.67 37.84
C ILE A 24 28.75 12.31 36.60
N GLY A 25 28.00 11.51 35.84
CA GLY A 25 27.03 12.05 34.89
C GLY A 25 26.08 12.90 35.71
N ALA A 26 26.19 14.21 35.55
CA ALA A 26 25.20 15.14 36.04
C ALA A 26 23.85 14.62 35.55
N LYS A 27 22.97 14.30 36.49
CA LYS A 27 21.58 13.92 36.24
C LYS A 27 20.89 15.17 35.73
N ASP A 28 20.97 15.37 34.42
CA ASP A 28 20.14 16.34 33.73
C ASP A 28 18.72 15.78 33.73
N SER A 29 17.88 16.36 34.56
CA SER A 29 16.43 16.12 34.56
C SER A 29 15.86 16.79 33.31
N GLY A 30 16.03 16.14 32.16
CA GLY A 30 15.52 16.56 30.86
C GLY A 30 14.72 15.43 30.23
N ASN A 31 13.40 15.61 30.21
CA ASN A 31 12.40 14.75 29.59
C ASN A 31 12.72 14.42 28.11
N THR A 32 13.19 13.20 27.85
CA THR A 32 13.25 12.61 26.51
C THR A 32 12.59 11.23 26.55
N ASN A 33 11.74 10.96 25.57
CA ASN A 33 11.03 9.68 25.41
C ASN A 33 12.04 8.56 25.10
N GLU A 34 12.75 8.05 26.10
CA GLU A 34 13.61 6.88 25.95
C GLU A 34 12.80 5.60 26.15
N CYS A 35 12.54 4.91 25.03
CA CYS A 35 11.98 3.57 25.06
C CYS A 35 12.94 2.59 25.76
N GLY A 36 12.40 1.77 26.66
CA GLY A 36 13.15 0.69 27.30
C GLY A 36 13.38 -0.52 26.37
N GLN A 37 14.04 -1.56 26.89
CA GLN A 37 14.16 -2.84 26.17
C GLN A 37 12.78 -3.47 25.95
N CYS A 38 12.54 -3.96 24.74
CA CYS A 38 11.30 -4.65 24.41
C CYS A 38 11.26 -6.05 25.04
N ILE A 39 10.20 -6.33 25.79
CA ILE A 39 9.91 -7.64 26.39
C ILE A 39 8.58 -8.12 25.79
N PRO A 40 8.60 -8.93 24.71
CA PRO A 40 7.41 -9.31 23.96
C PRO A 40 6.35 -10.05 24.79
N GLU A 41 6.77 -10.75 25.84
CA GLU A 41 5.89 -11.54 26.71
C GLU A 41 4.93 -10.65 27.54
N ASN A 42 5.28 -9.37 27.71
CA ASN A 42 4.43 -8.39 28.38
C ASN A 42 3.41 -7.73 27.45
N CYS A 43 3.45 -8.02 26.15
CA CYS A 43 2.52 -7.46 25.19
C CYS A 43 1.16 -8.16 25.28
N GLU A 44 0.09 -7.37 25.34
CA GLU A 44 -1.27 -7.89 25.25
C GLU A 44 -1.57 -8.37 23.81
N PRO A 45 -2.25 -9.52 23.62
CA PRO A 45 -2.59 -10.00 22.28
C PRO A 45 -3.70 -9.14 21.67
N VAL A 46 -3.43 -8.57 20.50
CA VAL A 46 -4.40 -7.74 19.75
C VAL A 46 -5.01 -8.51 18.57
N ARG A 47 -6.26 -8.16 18.22
CA ARG A 47 -6.95 -8.69 17.03
C ARG A 47 -7.51 -7.54 16.21
N CYS A 48 -6.73 -7.09 15.24
CA CYS A 48 -7.13 -6.00 14.35
C CYS A 48 -8.18 -6.46 13.34
N LYS A 49 -9.02 -5.50 12.90
CA LYS A 49 -10.07 -5.74 11.90
C LYS A 49 -9.49 -6.32 10.61
N ALA A 50 -8.30 -5.87 10.23
CA ALA A 50 -7.51 -6.38 9.11
C ALA A 50 -6.02 -6.45 9.52
N PRO A 51 -5.24 -7.42 9.00
CA PRO A 51 -3.79 -7.47 9.21
C PRO A 51 -3.06 -6.20 8.78
N GLU A 52 -3.56 -5.52 7.74
CA GLU A 52 -3.04 -4.25 7.21
C GLU A 52 -3.21 -3.07 8.19
N LEU A 53 -4.02 -3.26 9.23
CA LEU A 53 -4.14 -2.32 10.35
C LEU A 53 -3.27 -2.70 11.55
N SER A 54 -2.45 -3.76 11.48
CA SER A 54 -1.49 -4.09 12.53
C SER A 54 -0.26 -3.20 12.40
N VAL A 55 0.11 -2.54 13.48
CA VAL A 55 1.36 -1.77 13.60
C VAL A 55 2.00 -2.05 14.94
N ARG A 56 3.24 -1.61 15.11
CA ARG A 56 3.87 -1.60 16.42
C ARG A 56 3.64 -0.27 17.13
N ASP A 57 3.69 -0.30 18.45
CA ASP A 57 3.72 0.88 19.30
C ASP A 57 4.88 1.83 18.91
N ASP A 58 4.89 3.04 19.49
CA ASP A 58 5.91 4.06 19.19
C ASP A 58 7.34 3.61 19.55
N CYS A 59 7.47 2.60 20.41
CA CYS A 59 8.73 1.97 20.79
C CYS A 59 9.11 0.77 19.91
N GLY A 60 8.25 0.36 18.97
CA GLY A 60 8.47 -0.78 18.09
C GLY A 60 8.38 -2.14 18.79
N CYS A 61 7.74 -2.23 19.96
CA CYS A 61 7.70 -3.45 20.77
C CYS A 61 6.41 -4.25 20.56
N CYS A 62 5.29 -3.74 21.07
CA CYS A 62 4.02 -4.45 21.08
C CYS A 62 3.19 -4.15 19.84
N GLU A 63 2.45 -5.15 19.36
CA GLU A 63 1.47 -4.98 18.29
C GLU A 63 0.28 -4.17 18.80
N GLN A 64 -0.19 -3.24 17.98
CA GLN A 64 -1.34 -2.38 18.19
C GLN A 64 -2.12 -2.30 16.88
N CYS A 65 -3.42 -2.08 16.99
CA CYS A 65 -4.22 -1.83 15.80
C CYS A 65 -4.11 -0.36 15.37
N LEU A 66 -4.44 -0.08 14.12
CA LEU A 66 -4.75 1.22 13.55
C LEU A 66 -6.27 1.41 13.46
N GLY A 67 -6.73 2.65 13.65
CA GLY A 67 -8.14 2.98 13.81
C GLY A 67 -8.82 3.00 12.45
N ALA A 68 -9.96 2.34 12.36
CA ALA A 68 -10.83 2.42 11.20
C ALA A 68 -11.62 3.74 11.19
N GLU A 69 -12.23 4.06 10.05
CA GLU A 69 -13.10 5.22 9.93
C GLU A 69 -14.21 5.22 11.00
N GLY A 70 -14.40 6.37 11.65
CA GLY A 70 -15.33 6.55 12.77
C GLY A 70 -14.83 6.07 14.14
N GLU A 71 -13.63 5.49 14.23
CA GLU A 71 -13.03 5.11 15.53
C GLU A 71 -12.30 6.28 16.18
N LEU A 72 -12.17 6.21 17.51
CA LEU A 72 -11.44 7.21 18.28
C LEU A 72 -9.95 7.20 17.95
N CYS A 73 -9.33 8.37 18.03
CA CYS A 73 -7.91 8.61 17.86
C CYS A 73 -7.43 9.75 18.77
N GLY A 74 -6.12 9.93 18.91
CA GLY A 74 -5.56 10.98 19.78
C GLY A 74 -5.72 10.73 21.28
N GLY A 75 -5.49 11.77 22.09
CA GLY A 75 -5.46 11.73 23.56
C GLY A 75 -4.10 12.08 24.16
N ARG A 76 -4.08 12.84 25.27
CA ARG A 76 -2.85 13.26 25.98
C ARG A 76 -2.30 12.21 26.94
N SER A 77 -3.18 11.41 27.50
CA SER A 77 -2.81 10.33 28.38
C SER A 77 -2.85 9.06 27.56
N GLY A 78 -1.76 8.30 27.57
CA GLY A 78 -1.81 6.86 27.28
C GLY A 78 -2.69 6.08 28.28
N ALA A 79 -3.74 6.68 28.84
CA ALA A 79 -4.67 6.08 29.79
C ALA A 79 -5.63 5.09 29.12
N SER A 80 -5.81 5.16 27.79
CA SER A 80 -6.24 4.00 27.01
C SER A 80 -5.01 3.24 26.50
N ARG A 81 -4.29 2.56 27.41
CA ARG A 81 -3.23 1.60 27.04
C ARG A 81 -3.74 0.45 26.14
N ARG A 82 -5.06 0.37 25.89
CA ARG A 82 -5.68 -0.72 25.14
C ARG A 82 -6.09 -0.39 23.71
N HIS A 83 -6.38 0.87 23.35
CA HIS A 83 -6.95 1.11 22.02
C HIS A 83 -6.55 2.46 21.44
N GLN A 84 -5.78 2.38 20.37
CA GLN A 84 -6.02 3.14 19.14
C GLN A 84 -5.76 4.66 19.13
N ALA A 85 -4.50 5.08 19.28
CA ALA A 85 -4.15 6.50 19.12
C ALA A 85 -4.05 6.97 17.64
N ARG A 86 -3.74 6.05 16.72
CA ARG A 86 -3.41 6.36 15.32
C ARG A 86 -4.45 5.83 14.36
N CYS A 87 -4.81 6.63 13.34
CA CYS A 87 -5.71 6.20 12.29
C CYS A 87 -5.01 5.34 11.23
N GLY A 88 -5.79 4.49 10.56
CA GLY A 88 -5.34 3.63 9.47
C GLY A 88 -4.90 4.39 8.21
N PRO A 89 -4.33 3.68 7.23
CA PRO A 89 -3.94 4.28 5.96
C PRO A 89 -5.10 5.03 5.28
N GLY A 90 -4.85 6.27 4.84
CA GLY A 90 -5.85 7.11 4.19
C GLY A 90 -6.80 7.86 5.13
N LEU A 91 -6.67 7.67 6.44
CA LEU A 91 -7.47 8.35 7.46
C LEU A 91 -6.67 9.46 8.15
N VAL A 92 -7.37 10.49 8.63
CA VAL A 92 -6.82 11.58 9.43
C VAL A 92 -7.56 11.66 10.77
N CYS A 93 -6.82 11.97 11.83
CA CYS A 93 -7.42 12.16 13.16
C CYS A 93 -7.93 13.60 13.28
N VAL A 94 -9.25 13.77 13.38
CA VAL A 94 -9.89 15.08 13.53
C VAL A 94 -10.33 15.25 14.97
N SER A 95 -9.84 16.28 15.66
CA SER A 95 -10.22 16.56 17.04
C SER A 95 -11.70 16.90 17.12
N GLN A 96 -12.39 16.35 18.12
CA GLN A 96 -13.73 16.82 18.45
C GLN A 96 -13.55 18.11 19.25
N SER A 97 -13.50 19.27 18.57
CA SER A 97 -13.63 20.55 19.27
C SER A 97 -15.06 20.66 19.81
N ARG A 98 -15.18 21.35 20.94
CA ARG A 98 -16.41 21.59 21.73
C ARG A 98 -17.60 22.15 20.93
N GLU A 99 -17.42 22.51 19.67
CA GLU A 99 -18.42 23.02 18.73
C GLU A 99 -19.30 21.94 18.06
N VAL A 100 -18.81 20.72 17.84
CA VAL A 100 -19.56 19.67 17.09
C VAL A 100 -20.56 18.90 17.97
N LEU A 101 -20.33 18.85 19.29
CA LEU A 101 -21.25 18.25 20.28
C LEU A 101 -22.45 19.16 20.64
N GLY A 102 -22.87 20.01 19.68
CA GLY A 102 -23.80 21.13 19.81
C GLY A 102 -24.79 21.05 20.99
N ALA A 103 -24.75 22.06 21.86
CA ALA A 103 -25.76 22.44 22.86
C ALA A 103 -26.36 21.36 23.81
N ALA A 104 -25.96 20.09 23.74
CA ALA A 104 -26.39 19.03 24.66
C ALA A 104 -25.44 18.86 25.85
N ALA A 105 -24.22 19.39 25.77
CA ALA A 105 -23.22 19.39 26.83
C ALA A 105 -23.16 20.74 27.57
N SER A 106 -24.31 21.37 27.84
CA SER A 106 -24.33 22.72 28.40
C SER A 106 -23.95 22.82 29.88
N GLN A 107 -23.74 21.73 30.63
CA GLN A 107 -23.27 21.84 32.03
C GLN A 107 -22.40 20.68 32.59
N GLU A 108 -22.01 19.67 31.82
CA GLU A 108 -21.05 18.66 32.31
C GLU A 108 -19.72 18.81 31.57
N SER A 109 -18.64 18.96 32.33
CA SER A 109 -17.27 18.87 31.83
C SER A 109 -17.13 17.56 31.07
N LEU A 110 -16.65 17.62 29.81
CA LEU A 110 -16.25 16.44 29.07
C LEU A 110 -15.37 15.56 29.98
N PRO A 111 -15.62 14.24 30.07
CA PRO A 111 -14.74 13.34 30.81
C PRO A 111 -13.28 13.58 30.40
N GLU A 112 -12.35 13.66 31.36
CA GLU A 112 -10.89 13.85 31.11
C GLU A 112 -10.35 12.85 30.07
N GLU A 113 -10.96 11.68 29.95
CA GLU A 113 -10.63 10.62 28.98
C GLU A 113 -10.88 11.00 27.52
N LEU A 114 -11.74 11.98 27.25
CA LEU A 114 -12.05 12.47 25.90
C LEU A 114 -11.22 13.71 25.53
N GLU A 115 -10.49 14.30 26.47
CA GLU A 115 -9.75 15.54 26.22
C GLU A 115 -8.53 15.29 25.31
N GLY A 116 -8.49 15.99 24.17
CA GLY A 116 -7.46 15.76 23.14
C GLY A 116 -7.69 14.54 22.27
N THR A 117 -8.86 13.88 22.37
CA THR A 117 -9.27 12.81 21.45
C THR A 117 -9.98 13.36 20.21
N GLY A 118 -10.06 12.52 19.18
CA GLY A 118 -10.66 12.81 17.89
C GLY A 118 -11.25 11.56 17.26
N LEU A 119 -11.72 11.68 16.02
CA LEU A 119 -12.20 10.56 15.21
C LEU A 119 -11.36 10.40 13.96
N CYS A 120 -11.18 9.15 13.53
CA CYS A 120 -10.58 8.84 12.25
C CYS A 120 -11.57 9.12 11.12
N VAL A 121 -11.24 10.08 10.26
CA VAL A 121 -12.05 10.49 9.11
C VAL A 121 -11.27 10.21 7.83
N CYS A 122 -11.95 9.76 6.76
CA CYS A 122 -11.28 9.53 5.49
C CYS A 122 -10.75 10.84 4.91
N LYS A 123 -9.51 10.81 4.42
CA LYS A 123 -8.89 11.99 3.80
C LYS A 123 -9.58 12.39 2.50
N GLU A 124 -10.12 11.42 1.78
CA GLU A 124 -10.86 11.62 0.53
C GLU A 124 -12.36 11.49 0.80
N ASP A 125 -13.10 12.55 0.46
CA ASP A 125 -14.54 12.60 0.62
C ASP A 125 -15.27 11.93 -0.55
N GLY A 126 -16.47 11.42 -0.26
CA GLY A 126 -17.41 10.94 -1.25
C GLY A 126 -17.56 9.42 -1.27
N ALA A 127 -18.80 8.98 -1.53
CA ALA A 127 -19.13 7.59 -1.70
C ALA A 127 -18.39 6.99 -2.92
N VAL A 128 -18.15 5.69 -2.89
CA VAL A 128 -17.53 4.96 -4.00
C VAL A 128 -18.26 3.65 -4.27
N CYS A 129 -18.24 3.21 -5.52
CA CYS A 129 -18.81 1.93 -5.92
C CYS A 129 -17.71 0.88 -5.94
N GLY A 130 -17.91 -0.25 -5.25
CA GLY A 130 -17.00 -1.39 -5.29
C GLY A 130 -17.23 -2.30 -6.50
N SER A 131 -16.21 -3.07 -6.86
CA SER A 131 -16.29 -4.11 -7.89
C SER A 131 -17.25 -5.24 -7.52
N ASP A 132 -17.66 -5.31 -6.25
CA ASP A 132 -18.71 -6.20 -5.73
C ASP A 132 -20.14 -5.62 -5.89
N GLY A 133 -20.27 -4.48 -6.55
CA GLY A 133 -21.55 -3.81 -6.79
C GLY A 133 -22.14 -3.14 -5.54
N ARG A 134 -21.36 -2.99 -4.46
CA ARG A 134 -21.79 -2.33 -3.23
C ARG A 134 -21.28 -0.90 -3.15
N SER A 135 -22.13 0.01 -2.68
CA SER A 135 -21.75 1.38 -2.36
C SER A 135 -21.07 1.44 -1.00
N TYR A 136 -19.96 2.16 -0.92
CA TYR A 136 -19.22 2.44 0.30
C TYR A 136 -19.25 3.95 0.55
N GLN A 137 -19.39 4.36 1.81
CA GLN A 137 -19.52 5.77 2.17
C GLN A 137 -18.24 6.59 1.89
N SER A 138 -17.09 5.92 1.83
CA SER A 138 -15.78 6.50 1.52
C SER A 138 -14.89 5.45 0.86
N VAL A 139 -13.77 5.89 0.28
CA VAL A 139 -12.72 4.97 -0.20
C VAL A 139 -12.05 4.19 0.94
N CYS A 140 -12.00 4.76 2.15
CA CYS A 140 -11.43 4.10 3.34
C CYS A 140 -12.30 2.91 3.80
N ALA A 141 -13.63 3.08 3.79
CA ALA A 141 -14.57 2.00 4.07
C ALA A 141 -14.47 0.86 3.03
N LEU A 142 -14.29 1.20 1.75
CA LEU A 142 -14.06 0.22 0.69
C LEU A 142 -12.77 -0.58 0.93
N HIS A 143 -11.65 0.10 1.23
CA HIS A 143 -10.37 -0.59 1.48
C HIS A 143 -10.43 -1.55 2.67
N LEU A 144 -11.07 -1.13 3.77
CA LEU A 144 -11.25 -2.01 4.93
C LEU A 144 -12.07 -3.26 4.57
N HIS A 145 -13.18 -3.09 3.86
CA HIS A 145 -14.00 -4.22 3.42
C HIS A 145 -13.25 -5.11 2.41
N SER A 146 -12.42 -4.52 1.55
CA SER A 146 -11.57 -5.25 0.60
C SER A 146 -10.60 -6.21 1.30
N TRP A 147 -9.92 -5.74 2.35
CA TRP A 147 -9.04 -6.59 3.17
C TRP A 147 -9.81 -7.71 3.88
N ILE A 148 -10.97 -7.38 4.46
CA ILE A 148 -11.84 -8.37 5.11
C ILE A 148 -12.33 -9.43 4.11
N SER A 149 -12.66 -9.03 2.88
CA SER A 149 -13.09 -9.93 1.80
C SER A 149 -12.01 -10.95 1.45
N VAL A 150 -10.76 -10.49 1.24
CA VAL A 150 -9.62 -11.37 0.93
C VAL A 150 -9.36 -12.35 2.07
N ARG A 151 -9.41 -11.89 3.33
CA ARG A 151 -9.24 -12.75 4.51
C ARG A 151 -10.33 -13.82 4.63
N ALA A 152 -11.54 -13.50 4.18
CA ALA A 152 -12.65 -14.46 4.11
C ALA A 152 -12.54 -15.43 2.92
N GLY A 153 -11.45 -15.40 2.15
CA GLY A 153 -11.24 -16.23 0.96
C GLY A 153 -12.08 -15.80 -0.23
N ARG A 154 -12.64 -14.59 -0.22
CA ARG A 154 -13.38 -14.01 -1.35
C ARG A 154 -12.45 -13.13 -2.19
N GLU A 155 -12.94 -12.69 -3.34
CA GLU A 155 -12.20 -11.79 -4.20
C GLU A 155 -12.00 -10.41 -3.56
N ARG A 156 -10.87 -9.77 -3.89
CA ARG A 156 -10.55 -8.42 -3.45
C ARG A 156 -11.51 -7.41 -4.09
N VAL A 157 -12.11 -6.55 -3.27
CA VAL A 157 -12.98 -5.48 -3.74
C VAL A 157 -12.14 -4.30 -4.18
N HIS A 158 -12.23 -3.92 -5.45
CA HIS A 158 -11.56 -2.74 -5.99
C HIS A 158 -12.57 -1.60 -6.14
N LYS A 159 -12.13 -0.34 -6.09
CA LYS A 159 -12.99 0.81 -6.40
C LYS A 159 -13.34 0.80 -7.89
N ALA A 160 -14.58 0.48 -8.25
CA ALA A 160 -15.09 0.50 -9.62
C ALA A 160 -15.19 1.92 -10.17
N HIS A 161 -15.85 2.82 -9.45
CA HIS A 161 -15.95 4.24 -9.80
C HIS A 161 -16.27 5.09 -8.56
N ASP A 162 -16.13 6.41 -8.69
CA ASP A 162 -16.56 7.38 -7.68
C ASP A 162 -18.09 7.54 -7.68
N GLY A 163 -18.65 7.83 -6.52
CA GLY A 163 -20.10 7.84 -6.27
C GLY A 163 -20.66 6.47 -5.89
N GLU A 164 -21.89 6.46 -5.37
CA GLU A 164 -22.60 5.23 -5.05
C GLU A 164 -22.79 4.34 -6.28
N CYS A 165 -22.77 3.03 -6.08
CA CYS A 165 -23.23 2.10 -7.08
C CYS A 165 -24.67 2.46 -7.44
N LYS A 166 -24.90 2.74 -8.72
CA LYS A 166 -26.25 2.79 -9.23
C LYS A 166 -26.74 1.35 -9.29
N LEU A 167 -27.42 0.91 -8.22
CA LEU A 167 -28.42 -0.15 -8.37
C LEU A 167 -29.31 0.25 -9.54
N GLY A 168 -29.82 -0.71 -10.31
CA GLY A 168 -30.67 -0.48 -11.49
C GLY A 168 -31.98 0.28 -11.24
N GLU A 169 -32.09 1.10 -10.21
CA GLU A 169 -33.16 2.06 -9.94
C GLU A 169 -32.94 3.35 -10.72
N SER A 170 -32.91 3.21 -12.04
CA SER A 170 -33.43 4.21 -12.97
C SER A 170 -33.89 3.57 -14.29
N TYR A 171 -34.44 2.34 -14.21
CA TYR A 171 -35.13 1.68 -15.34
C TYR A 171 -36.58 1.28 -15.10
N ILE A 172 -37.20 1.65 -13.98
CA ILE A 172 -38.67 1.59 -13.86
C ILE A 172 -39.15 2.84 -13.12
N GLY A 173 -39.37 3.92 -13.86
CA GLY A 173 -40.34 4.93 -13.44
C GLY A 173 -41.75 4.39 -13.71
N PRO A 174 -42.73 4.56 -12.81
CA PRO A 174 -44.09 4.16 -13.07
C PRO A 174 -44.74 5.22 -13.96
N SER A 175 -44.77 4.97 -15.27
CA SER A 175 -45.89 5.32 -16.17
C SER A 175 -45.44 5.13 -17.62
N TRP A 176 -46.03 4.15 -18.29
CA TRP A 176 -46.02 4.07 -19.74
C TRP A 176 -46.81 5.25 -20.33
N GLY A 177 -46.09 6.33 -20.62
CA GLY A 177 -46.52 7.35 -21.56
C GLY A 177 -45.98 7.00 -22.95
N ILE A 178 -46.87 6.54 -23.83
CA ILE A 178 -46.64 6.35 -25.27
C ILE A 178 -46.25 7.72 -25.86
N LEU A 179 -44.96 8.00 -26.07
CA LEU A 179 -44.49 8.95 -27.08
C LEU A 179 -42.98 8.80 -27.27
N GLY A 180 -42.61 8.33 -28.46
CA GLY A 180 -41.23 8.02 -28.83
C GLY A 180 -40.28 9.19 -28.60
N LYS A 181 -39.22 8.93 -27.84
CA LYS A 181 -37.98 9.70 -27.88
C LYS A 181 -36.83 8.74 -28.15
N LYS A 182 -36.31 8.78 -29.38
CA LYS A 182 -35.00 8.22 -29.73
C LYS A 182 -33.93 9.07 -29.03
N GLY A 183 -33.08 8.44 -28.22
CA GLY A 183 -32.01 9.06 -27.45
C GLY A 183 -32.28 8.93 -25.95
N TRP A 184 -31.53 8.20 -25.13
CA TRP A 184 -30.13 7.79 -25.19
C TRP A 184 -29.99 6.43 -24.52
N ARG A 185 -29.79 5.34 -25.28
CA ARG A 185 -29.23 4.12 -24.70
C ARG A 185 -27.73 4.33 -24.63
N LYS A 186 -27.20 4.74 -23.47
CA LYS A 186 -25.76 4.58 -23.20
C LYS A 186 -25.55 3.07 -23.06
N GLU A 187 -24.95 2.45 -24.06
CA GLU A 187 -24.66 1.01 -24.08
C GLU A 187 -23.61 0.70 -23.00
N LEU A 188 -24.07 0.15 -21.88
CA LEU A 188 -23.18 -0.46 -20.90
C LEU A 188 -22.49 -1.65 -21.57
N GLY A 189 -21.21 -1.84 -21.30
CA GLY A 189 -20.39 -2.87 -21.94
C GLY A 189 -19.39 -3.45 -20.96
N THR A 190 -19.20 -4.77 -21.02
CA THR A 190 -18.15 -5.48 -20.31
C THR A 190 -16.77 -4.96 -20.72
N PRO A 191 -15.74 -5.07 -19.87
CA PRO A 191 -14.42 -4.61 -20.23
C PRO A 191 -13.84 -5.40 -21.40
N VAL A 192 -13.27 -4.68 -22.36
CA VAL A 192 -12.62 -5.24 -23.54
C VAL A 192 -11.19 -4.74 -23.58
N ILE A 193 -10.25 -5.68 -23.65
CA ILE A 193 -8.82 -5.38 -23.76
C ILE A 193 -8.54 -4.94 -25.19
N VAL A 194 -8.26 -3.65 -25.36
CA VAL A 194 -7.93 -3.04 -26.64
C VAL A 194 -6.47 -3.29 -26.95
N LEU A 195 -5.60 -3.18 -25.95
CA LEU A 195 -4.17 -3.45 -26.08
C LEU A 195 -3.70 -4.43 -25.01
N PRO A 196 -3.41 -5.69 -25.36
CA PRO A 196 -2.88 -6.66 -24.41
C PRO A 196 -1.37 -6.42 -24.15
N PRO A 197 -0.86 -6.85 -22.98
CA PRO A 197 0.56 -6.82 -22.69
C PRO A 197 1.39 -7.67 -23.64
N LYS A 198 2.55 -7.14 -24.01
CA LYS A 198 3.47 -7.79 -24.94
C LYS A 198 4.39 -8.79 -24.26
N LYS A 199 4.97 -9.67 -25.07
CA LYS A 199 6.10 -10.51 -24.69
C LYS A 199 7.38 -9.69 -24.75
N ILE A 200 8.16 -9.69 -23.67
CA ILE A 200 9.40 -8.94 -23.54
C ILE A 200 10.56 -9.92 -23.33
N HIS A 201 11.64 -9.70 -24.06
CA HIS A 201 12.91 -10.39 -23.89
C HIS A 201 13.98 -9.33 -23.64
N ASN A 202 14.57 -9.33 -22.45
CA ASN A 202 15.62 -8.38 -22.12
C ASN A 202 16.67 -9.01 -21.20
N VAL A 203 17.69 -8.26 -20.86
CA VAL A 203 18.82 -8.73 -20.04
C VAL A 203 18.74 -8.21 -18.61
N THR A 204 19.46 -8.87 -17.70
CA THR A 204 19.55 -8.42 -16.30
C THR A 204 20.06 -6.97 -16.19
N GLY A 205 19.49 -6.19 -15.28
CA GLY A 205 19.82 -4.77 -15.07
C GLY A 205 19.08 -3.77 -15.97
N ALA A 206 18.34 -4.24 -16.99
CA ALA A 206 17.58 -3.37 -17.87
C ALA A 206 16.31 -2.80 -17.20
N GLN A 207 15.75 -1.74 -17.79
CA GLN A 207 14.42 -1.22 -17.44
C GLN A 207 13.40 -1.72 -18.46
N VAL A 208 12.26 -2.24 -17.99
CA VAL A 208 11.17 -2.72 -18.87
C VAL A 208 9.80 -2.26 -18.35
N TYR A 209 8.82 -2.19 -19.26
CA TYR A 209 7.44 -1.92 -18.90
C TYR A 209 6.47 -2.88 -19.61
N LEU A 210 5.45 -3.35 -18.89
CA LEU A 210 4.26 -3.96 -19.48
C LEU A 210 3.14 -2.91 -19.52
N SER A 211 2.27 -2.97 -20.53
CA SER A 211 1.11 -2.08 -20.65
C SER A 211 -0.13 -2.86 -21.04
N CYS A 212 -1.29 -2.42 -20.55
CA CYS A 212 -2.60 -2.99 -20.85
C CYS A 212 -3.61 -1.86 -20.98
N GLU A 213 -4.35 -1.82 -22.09
CA GLU A 213 -5.38 -0.82 -22.36
C GLU A 213 -6.74 -1.47 -22.50
N VAL A 214 -7.74 -0.93 -21.80
CA VAL A 214 -9.07 -1.54 -21.67
C VAL A 214 -10.14 -0.48 -21.86
N LYS A 215 -11.18 -0.81 -22.63
CA LYS A 215 -12.39 0.00 -22.80
C LYS A 215 -13.59 -0.70 -22.18
N ALA A 216 -14.39 0.03 -21.41
CA ALA A 216 -15.62 -0.49 -20.82
C ALA A 216 -16.54 0.64 -20.40
N VAL A 217 -17.85 0.46 -20.47
CA VAL A 217 -18.82 1.44 -19.98
C VAL A 217 -19.60 0.81 -18.81
N PRO A 218 -19.44 1.30 -17.56
CA PRO A 218 -18.53 2.37 -17.09
C PRO A 218 -17.04 2.00 -17.15
N THR A 219 -16.16 3.02 -17.07
CA THR A 219 -14.70 2.90 -17.15
C THR A 219 -14.18 1.76 -16.26
N PRO A 220 -13.34 0.86 -16.78
CA PRO A 220 -12.91 -0.32 -16.03
C PRO A 220 -11.75 -0.01 -15.08
N VAL A 221 -11.62 -0.83 -14.04
CA VAL A 221 -10.47 -0.84 -13.12
C VAL A 221 -9.49 -1.90 -13.59
N ILE A 222 -8.20 -1.58 -13.63
CA ILE A 222 -7.15 -2.52 -14.01
C ILE A 222 -6.37 -2.94 -12.76
N SER A 223 -6.18 -4.24 -12.57
CA SER A 223 -5.27 -4.83 -11.58
C SER A 223 -4.25 -5.72 -12.28
N TRP A 224 -3.03 -5.77 -11.72
CA TRP A 224 -1.92 -6.52 -12.27
C TRP A 224 -1.48 -7.62 -11.31
N ARG A 225 -1.28 -8.83 -11.85
CA ARG A 225 -0.86 -9.99 -11.07
C ARG A 225 0.30 -10.70 -11.74
N LYS A 226 1.23 -11.26 -10.96
CA LYS A 226 2.21 -12.23 -11.45
C LYS A 226 1.67 -13.63 -11.26
N VAL A 227 1.71 -14.43 -12.32
CA VAL A 227 1.29 -15.84 -12.28
C VAL A 227 2.44 -16.65 -11.69
N CYS A 228 2.29 -17.04 -10.43
CA CYS A 228 3.25 -17.86 -9.70
C CYS A 228 2.93 -19.34 -9.90
N GLN A 229 3.89 -20.07 -10.44
CA GLN A 229 3.78 -21.52 -10.68
C GLN A 229 4.07 -22.37 -9.45
N ARG A 230 4.12 -21.76 -8.24
CA ARG A 230 4.52 -22.46 -7.02
C ARG A 230 3.36 -23.35 -6.55
N THR A 231 3.38 -24.59 -7.01
CA THR A 231 2.48 -25.67 -6.61
C THR A 231 2.67 -25.96 -5.12
N LEU A 232 1.89 -25.33 -4.24
CA LEU A 232 1.71 -25.85 -2.89
C LEU A 232 0.75 -27.04 -3.02
N THR A 233 1.37 -28.23 -3.03
CA THR A 233 0.75 -29.57 -3.06
C THR A 233 0.10 -29.98 -4.38
N LYS A 234 0.53 -31.15 -4.87
CA LYS A 234 0.23 -31.80 -6.16
C LYS A 234 -1.22 -32.30 -6.28
N THR A 235 -2.18 -31.62 -5.67
CA THR A 235 -3.57 -32.12 -5.56
C THR A 235 -4.64 -31.06 -5.86
N SER A 236 -4.27 -29.80 -6.06
CA SER A 236 -5.21 -28.79 -6.56
C SER A 236 -4.51 -27.87 -7.55
N GLY A 237 -4.96 -27.85 -8.80
CA GLY A 237 -4.38 -27.07 -9.91
C GLY A 237 -4.61 -25.56 -9.78
N VAL A 238 -4.56 -25.00 -8.57
CA VAL A 238 -4.79 -23.58 -8.32
C VAL A 238 -3.53 -22.80 -8.69
N LYS A 239 -3.62 -21.98 -9.74
CA LYS A 239 -2.56 -21.02 -10.10
C LYS A 239 -2.50 -19.95 -9.02
N LEU A 240 -1.37 -19.83 -8.33
CA LEU A 240 -1.17 -18.75 -7.37
C LEU A 240 -0.99 -17.44 -8.14
N LEU A 241 -1.82 -16.45 -7.85
CA LEU A 241 -1.72 -15.10 -8.44
C LEU A 241 -1.21 -14.15 -7.35
N GLU A 242 -0.02 -13.60 -7.55
CA GLU A 242 0.60 -12.60 -6.67
C GLU A 242 0.19 -11.21 -7.16
N GLU A 243 -0.44 -10.40 -6.32
CA GLU A 243 -0.79 -9.00 -6.67
C GLU A 243 0.46 -8.14 -6.78
N LEU A 244 0.49 -7.29 -7.80
CA LEU A 244 1.59 -6.36 -8.03
C LEU A 244 1.26 -4.96 -7.46
N PRO A 245 2.26 -4.22 -6.95
CA PRO A 245 3.69 -4.54 -6.95
C PRO A 245 4.12 -5.55 -5.85
N GLY A 246 3.25 -5.85 -4.88
CA GLY A 246 3.59 -6.69 -3.73
C GLY A 246 4.72 -6.06 -2.90
N ASP A 247 5.63 -6.88 -2.37
CA ASP A 247 6.80 -6.44 -1.59
C ASP A 247 8.04 -6.17 -2.45
N ARG A 248 7.87 -6.09 -3.78
CA ARG A 248 8.98 -5.96 -4.73
C ARG A 248 9.44 -4.51 -4.84
N VAL A 249 10.67 -4.26 -4.40
CA VAL A 249 11.27 -2.91 -4.43
C VAL A 249 11.63 -2.41 -5.83
N ASN A 250 11.80 -3.31 -6.79
CA ASN A 250 12.18 -2.99 -8.16
C ASN A 250 10.97 -2.83 -9.10
N MET A 251 9.75 -2.76 -8.57
CA MET A 251 8.52 -2.73 -9.36
C MET A 251 7.59 -1.59 -8.95
N ALA A 252 6.95 -0.96 -9.94
CA ALA A 252 5.91 0.03 -9.71
C ALA A 252 4.73 -0.22 -10.65
N VAL A 253 3.51 -0.19 -10.12
CA VAL A 253 2.27 -0.31 -10.91
C VAL A 253 1.58 1.04 -10.94
N GLN A 254 1.14 1.45 -12.13
CA GLN A 254 0.38 2.68 -12.33
C GLN A 254 -0.83 2.41 -13.20
N VAL A 255 -1.98 2.96 -12.83
CA VAL A 255 -3.21 2.92 -13.63
C VAL A 255 -3.68 4.35 -13.82
N ARG A 256 -4.00 4.73 -15.06
CA ARG A 256 -4.59 6.03 -15.39
C ARG A 256 -5.75 5.86 -16.34
N GLY A 257 -6.68 6.81 -16.30
CA GLY A 257 -7.66 6.96 -17.38
C GLY A 257 -6.93 7.20 -18.70
N GLY A 258 -7.39 6.54 -19.76
CA GLY A 258 -6.90 6.74 -21.10
C GLY A 258 -7.38 8.08 -21.69
N PRO A 259 -6.80 8.54 -22.81
CA PRO A 259 -7.24 9.75 -23.52
C PRO A 259 -8.70 9.66 -24.01
N SER A 260 -9.21 8.46 -24.32
CA SER A 260 -10.60 8.27 -24.76
C SER A 260 -11.57 8.17 -23.58
N LYS A 261 -12.83 8.57 -23.77
CA LYS A 261 -13.88 8.29 -22.79
C LYS A 261 -13.97 6.79 -22.55
N HIS A 262 -14.13 6.39 -21.29
CA HIS A 262 -14.35 5.00 -20.90
C HIS A 262 -13.15 4.06 -21.14
N GLU A 263 -11.95 4.63 -21.19
CA GLU A 263 -10.69 3.92 -21.40
C GLU A 263 -9.83 4.01 -20.13
N SER A 264 -9.16 2.92 -19.79
CA SER A 264 -8.16 2.85 -18.72
C SER A 264 -6.91 2.20 -19.27
N THR A 265 -5.75 2.71 -18.89
CA THR A 265 -4.46 2.10 -19.20
C THR A 265 -3.69 1.80 -17.92
N GLY A 266 -3.16 0.59 -17.82
CA GLY A 266 -2.30 0.15 -16.72
C GLY A 266 -0.89 -0.14 -17.20
N TRP A 267 0.11 0.19 -16.38
CA TRP A 267 1.51 -0.08 -16.63
C TRP A 267 2.16 -0.75 -15.43
N VAL A 268 3.08 -1.68 -15.70
CA VAL A 268 4.00 -2.25 -14.71
C VAL A 268 5.40 -1.87 -15.13
N LEU A 269 6.08 -1.05 -14.34
CA LEU A 269 7.49 -0.70 -14.51
C LEU A 269 8.33 -1.66 -13.67
N ILE A 270 9.40 -2.19 -14.25
CA ILE A 270 10.40 -3.01 -13.56
C ILE A 270 11.79 -2.40 -13.78
N ASN A 271 12.46 -2.03 -12.70
CA ASN A 271 13.79 -1.44 -12.71
C ASN A 271 14.52 -1.63 -11.36
N PRO A 272 15.70 -2.27 -11.32
CA PRO A 272 16.32 -3.03 -12.42
C PRO A 272 15.62 -4.38 -12.65
N LEU A 273 15.68 -4.89 -13.88
CA LEU A 273 15.17 -6.22 -14.23
C LEU A 273 16.07 -7.31 -13.68
N THR A 274 15.51 -8.24 -12.91
CA THR A 274 16.25 -9.37 -12.32
C THR A 274 15.73 -10.71 -12.85
N LYS A 275 16.42 -11.82 -12.55
CA LYS A 275 16.01 -13.14 -13.05
C LYS A 275 14.71 -13.61 -12.38
N GLU A 276 14.44 -13.14 -11.17
CA GLU A 276 13.23 -13.40 -10.38
C GLU A 276 11.98 -12.74 -10.98
N ASP A 277 12.17 -11.75 -11.86
CA ASP A 277 11.10 -11.11 -12.61
C ASP A 277 10.67 -11.92 -13.84
N GLU A 278 11.44 -12.90 -14.28
CA GLU A 278 10.99 -13.81 -15.34
C GLU A 278 9.66 -14.47 -14.97
N GLY A 279 8.73 -14.53 -15.93
CA GLY A 279 7.43 -15.14 -15.70
C GLY A 279 6.30 -14.60 -16.56
N VAL A 280 5.09 -15.03 -16.23
CA VAL A 280 3.84 -14.62 -16.87
C VAL A 280 3.14 -13.61 -15.98
N TYR A 281 2.68 -12.52 -16.60
CA TYR A 281 2.01 -11.41 -15.95
C TYR A 281 0.58 -11.33 -16.48
N GLN A 282 -0.39 -11.13 -15.60
CA GLN A 282 -1.80 -11.00 -15.93
C GLN A 282 -2.23 -9.55 -15.74
N CYS A 283 -2.85 -8.99 -16.77
CA CYS A 283 -3.67 -7.80 -16.66
C CYS A 283 -5.12 -8.26 -16.50
N HIS A 284 -5.73 -7.92 -15.37
CA HIS A 284 -7.13 -8.19 -15.08
C HIS A 284 -7.89 -6.87 -15.07
N ALA A 285 -9.06 -6.81 -15.71
CA ALA A 285 -9.86 -5.61 -15.74
C ALA A 285 -11.33 -5.90 -15.48
N THR A 286 -11.95 -5.07 -14.62
CA THR A 286 -13.31 -5.28 -14.13
C THR A 286 -14.12 -4.01 -14.22
N ASN A 287 -15.42 -4.17 -14.48
CA ASN A 287 -16.43 -3.15 -14.23
C ASN A 287 -17.69 -3.82 -13.70
N MET A 288 -18.74 -3.03 -13.44
CA MET A 288 -20.00 -3.56 -12.91
C MET A 288 -20.74 -4.52 -13.85
N VAL A 289 -20.38 -4.55 -15.14
CA VAL A 289 -21.02 -5.40 -16.17
C VAL A 289 -20.30 -6.74 -16.30
N GLY A 290 -19.00 -6.78 -16.01
CA GLY A 290 -18.22 -8.01 -16.05
C GLY A 290 -16.71 -7.78 -15.95
N GLU A 291 -15.96 -8.81 -16.33
CA GLU A 291 -14.51 -8.86 -16.20
C GLU A 291 -13.84 -9.41 -17.46
N THR A 292 -12.54 -9.14 -17.60
CA THR A 292 -11.70 -9.65 -18.68
C THR A 292 -10.25 -9.75 -18.24
N GLN A 293 -9.45 -10.55 -18.95
CA GLN A 293 -8.05 -10.77 -18.62
C GLN A 293 -7.18 -11.00 -19.86
N SER A 294 -5.93 -10.55 -19.78
CA SER A 294 -4.88 -10.83 -20.76
C SER A 294 -3.55 -11.14 -20.09
N TYR A 295 -2.63 -11.73 -20.84
CA TYR A 295 -1.36 -12.22 -20.31
C TYR A 295 -0.16 -11.70 -21.12
N GLY A 296 0.86 -11.24 -20.42
CA GLY A 296 2.18 -10.89 -20.95
C GLY A 296 3.24 -11.83 -20.41
N THR A 297 4.41 -11.87 -21.04
CA THR A 297 5.51 -12.75 -20.59
C THR A 297 6.83 -12.00 -20.65
N ILE A 298 7.60 -12.05 -19.57
CA ILE A 298 8.94 -11.48 -19.50
C ILE A 298 9.93 -12.64 -19.47
N LYS A 299 10.91 -12.61 -20.37
CA LYS A 299 12.05 -13.53 -20.48
C LYS A 299 13.33 -12.75 -20.20
N VAL A 300 14.15 -13.25 -19.26
CA VAL A 300 15.35 -12.53 -18.80
C VAL A 300 16.61 -13.32 -19.12
N THR A 301 17.52 -12.73 -19.88
CA THR A 301 18.83 -13.29 -20.21
C THR A 301 19.89 -12.71 -19.29
N ASP A 302 20.71 -13.56 -18.69
CA ASP A 302 21.78 -13.11 -17.81
C ASP A 302 22.96 -12.55 -18.62
N LEU A 303 23.29 -11.26 -18.41
CA LEU A 303 24.41 -10.58 -19.07
C LEU A 303 25.75 -11.30 -18.87
N ASN A 304 25.96 -11.90 -17.69
CA ASN A 304 27.22 -12.59 -17.39
C ASN A 304 27.37 -13.88 -18.19
N LYS A 305 26.27 -14.57 -18.51
CA LYS A 305 26.27 -15.73 -19.40
C LYS A 305 26.43 -15.33 -20.87
N TYR A 306 25.76 -14.26 -21.30
CA TYR A 306 25.82 -13.78 -22.69
C TYR A 306 27.25 -13.37 -23.10
N LYS A 307 27.97 -12.64 -22.23
CA LYS A 307 29.38 -12.32 -22.47
C LYS A 307 30.22 -13.61 -22.59
N LYS A 308 30.08 -14.54 -21.65
CA LYS A 308 30.86 -15.79 -21.65
C LYS A 308 30.64 -16.66 -22.90
N THR A 309 29.42 -16.74 -23.42
CA THR A 309 29.14 -17.51 -24.65
C THR A 309 29.69 -16.84 -25.91
N ASN A 310 29.64 -15.51 -26.00
CA ASN A 310 30.18 -14.78 -27.15
C ASN A 310 31.71 -14.79 -27.19
N PHE A 311 32.38 -14.77 -26.03
CA PHE A 311 33.83 -14.91 -25.97
C PHE A 311 34.33 -16.30 -26.39
N ILE A 312 33.55 -17.37 -26.15
CA ILE A 312 33.92 -18.74 -26.54
C ILE A 312 33.68 -18.98 -28.04
N ALA A 313 32.68 -18.31 -28.64
CA ALA A 313 32.36 -18.47 -30.07
C ALA A 313 33.35 -17.76 -31.01
N SER A 314 34.17 -16.83 -30.51
CA SER A 314 35.13 -16.05 -31.31
C SER A 314 36.53 -16.65 -31.40
N ASP A 315 36.83 -17.72 -30.65
CA ASP A 315 38.15 -18.39 -30.62
C ASP A 315 38.19 -19.70 -31.44
N GLY A 316 37.15 -19.95 -32.27
CA GLY A 316 36.98 -21.21 -33.00
C GLY A 316 37.38 -21.21 -34.48
N ASP A 317 37.81 -20.07 -35.05
CA ASP A 317 38.24 -19.96 -36.44
C ASP A 317 39.63 -19.29 -36.51
N ILE A 318 40.70 -20.08 -36.42
CA ILE A 318 42.05 -19.90 -37.01
C ILE A 318 42.75 -21.26 -37.02
#